data_AF-A0A2H1W0J3-F1
#
_entry.id   AF-A0A2H1W0J3-F1
#
_cell.length_a   1.000
_cell.length_b   1.000
_cell.length_c   1.000
_cell.angle_alpha   90.00
_cell.angle_beta   90.00
_cell.angle_gamma   90.00
#
_symmetry.space_group_name_H-M   'P 1'
#
loop_
_entity.id
_entity.type
_entity.pdbx_description
1 polymer ?
#
loop_
_entity_poly.entity_id
_entity_poly.type
_entity_poly.pdbx_seq_one_letter_code
_entity_poly.pdbx_strand_id
1 'polypeptide(L)'
;MDYLMTQYPLVFLIYSWFLHFIPGHVVDGICALLGKERRFLKIYKKMYNMCSALSYFTTNNWRFVDDNTAALYNSLSTIDKEIFDFDVCKINWREYMYIWCIGLRKYIIKDGLKNTVYARRKQFVFKILTCMFMPLYVYALYKVFSFFVLILFSFLGYILHALGNHLLASLAMGEVRESVRLLLTKHHPVPNPVLRAR
;
A
#
# COMPACT_ATOMS: atom_id res chain seq x y z
N MET A 1 -2.28 5.68 -12.26
CA MET A 1 -2.70 6.92 -11.57
C MET A 1 -3.77 6.60 -10.53
N ASP A 2 -4.51 5.50 -10.70
CA ASP A 2 -5.58 5.04 -9.81
C ASP A 2 -5.13 4.74 -8.36
N TYR A 3 -3.85 4.43 -8.12
CA TYR A 3 -3.33 4.08 -6.80
C TYR A 3 -3.18 5.26 -5.83
N LEU A 4 -3.21 6.51 -6.34
CA LEU A 4 -3.06 7.72 -5.53
C LEU A 4 -4.39 8.22 -4.95
N MET A 5 -5.52 7.62 -5.33
CA MET A 5 -6.87 8.12 -5.03
C MET A 5 -7.72 7.07 -4.32
N THR A 6 -7.13 6.30 -3.42
CA THR A 6 -7.89 5.34 -2.61
C THR A 6 -8.63 6.11 -1.50
N GLN A 7 -9.89 5.77 -1.25
CA GLN A 7 -10.66 6.34 -0.13
C GLN A 7 -10.12 5.94 1.25
N TYR A 8 -9.27 4.90 1.32
CA TYR A 8 -8.68 4.38 2.54
C TYR A 8 -7.28 4.99 2.81
N PRO A 9 -7.09 5.80 3.86
CA PRO A 9 -5.81 6.48 4.12
C PRO A 9 -4.63 5.54 4.33
N LEU A 10 -4.86 4.38 4.95
CA LEU A 10 -3.82 3.38 5.22
C LEU A 10 -3.30 2.76 3.92
N VAL A 11 -4.19 2.45 2.97
CA VAL A 11 -3.82 1.90 1.65
C VAL A 11 -3.01 2.94 0.88
N PHE A 12 -3.46 4.19 0.88
CA PHE A 12 -2.73 5.32 0.29
C PHE A 12 -1.32 5.46 0.88
N LEU A 13 -1.18 5.39 2.21
CA LEU A 13 0.11 5.50 2.89
C LEU A 13 1.07 4.36 2.48
N ILE A 14 0.59 3.12 2.49
CA ILE A 14 1.38 1.94 2.09
C ILE A 14 1.85 2.09 0.64
N TYR A 15 0.95 2.37 -0.30
CA TYR A 15 1.34 2.55 -1.71
C TYR A 15 2.27 3.74 -1.91
N SER A 16 2.06 4.84 -1.20
CA SER A 16 2.96 6.00 -1.27
C SER A 16 4.37 5.65 -0.84
N TRP A 17 4.54 4.86 0.22
CA TRP A 17 5.85 4.43 0.69
C TRP A 17 6.55 3.49 -0.31
N PHE A 18 5.88 2.40 -0.69
CA PHE A 18 6.50 1.35 -1.52
C PHE A 18 6.64 1.75 -2.99
N LEU A 19 5.64 2.41 -3.59
CA LEU A 19 5.62 2.67 -5.03
C LEU A 19 6.19 4.04 -5.43
N HIS A 20 6.32 4.97 -4.48
CA HIS A 20 6.75 6.34 -4.77
C HIS A 20 7.94 6.81 -3.94
N PHE A 21 7.87 6.73 -2.60
CA PHE A 21 8.92 7.24 -1.72
C PHE A 21 10.22 6.45 -1.85
N ILE A 22 10.19 5.13 -1.60
CA ILE A 22 11.39 4.27 -1.68
C ILE A 22 12.00 4.32 -3.09
N PRO A 23 11.25 4.10 -4.20
CA PRO A 23 11.82 4.17 -5.54
C PRO A 23 12.34 5.56 -5.88
N GLY A 24 11.66 6.63 -5.47
CA GLY A 24 12.09 8.01 -5.70
C GLY A 24 13.45 8.32 -5.07
N HIS A 25 13.64 7.91 -3.81
CA HIS A 25 14.92 8.09 -3.11
C HIS A 25 16.04 7.23 -3.72
N VAL A 26 15.75 5.99 -4.12
CA VAL A 26 16.73 5.12 -4.80
C VAL A 26 17.19 5.75 -6.11
N VAL A 27 16.25 6.22 -6.95
CA VAL A 27 16.58 6.82 -8.25
C VAL A 27 17.35 8.13 -8.09
N ASP A 28 16.92 9.02 -7.18
CA ASP A 28 17.66 10.27 -6.92
C ASP A 28 19.05 9.99 -6.31
N GLY A 29 19.19 8.94 -5.50
CA GLY A 29 20.49 8.46 -5.01
C GLY A 29 21.42 7.98 -6.13
N ILE A 30 20.91 7.16 -7.06
CA ILE A 30 21.67 6.74 -8.26
C ILE A 30 22.05 7.96 -9.11
N CYS A 31 21.12 8.89 -9.34
CA CYS A 31 21.42 10.12 -10.06
C CYS A 31 22.54 10.90 -9.37
N ALA A 32 22.52 11.03 -8.04
CA ALA A 32 23.57 11.69 -7.29
C ALA A 32 24.95 11.04 -7.48
N LEU A 33 25.01 9.71 -7.42
CA LEU A 33 26.25 8.94 -7.65
C LEU A 33 26.78 9.12 -9.09
N LEU A 34 25.88 9.31 -10.05
CA LEU A 34 26.20 9.58 -11.45
C LEU A 34 26.44 11.07 -11.75
N GLY A 35 26.48 11.94 -10.72
CA GLY A 35 26.64 13.39 -10.89
C GLY A 35 25.45 14.09 -11.57
N LYS A 36 24.29 13.44 -11.64
CA LYS A 36 23.05 13.95 -12.24
C LYS A 36 22.15 14.62 -11.20
N GLU A 37 21.31 15.54 -11.67
CA GLU A 37 20.36 16.25 -10.82
C GLU A 37 19.30 15.30 -10.23
N ARG A 38 19.01 15.49 -8.93
CA ARG A 38 17.93 14.83 -8.19
C ARG A 38 16.60 15.53 -8.48
N ARG A 39 15.69 14.84 -9.16
CA ARG A 39 14.42 15.43 -9.65
C ARG A 39 13.19 14.63 -9.26
N PHE A 40 13.33 13.35 -8.92
CA PHE A 40 12.16 12.49 -8.67
C PHE A 40 11.39 12.95 -7.44
N LEU A 41 12.06 13.29 -6.34
CA LEU A 41 11.39 13.79 -5.14
C LEU A 41 10.67 15.13 -5.37
N LYS A 42 11.24 16.01 -6.20
CA LYS A 42 10.61 17.27 -6.60
C LYS A 42 9.32 17.02 -7.38
N ILE A 43 9.34 16.05 -8.31
CA ILE A 43 8.17 15.63 -9.09
C ILE A 43 7.09 15.05 -8.17
N TYR A 44 7.46 14.13 -7.27
CA TYR A 44 6.50 13.54 -6.33
C TYR A 44 5.87 14.57 -5.41
N LYS A 45 6.63 15.55 -4.91
CA LYS A 45 6.09 16.66 -4.11
C LYS A 45 5.06 17.48 -4.89
N LYS A 46 5.35 17.80 -6.16
CA LYS A 46 4.40 18.52 -7.03
C LYS A 46 3.14 17.70 -7.29
N MET A 47 3.29 16.41 -7.54
CA MET A 47 2.16 15.48 -7.75
C MET A 47 1.29 15.38 -6.50
N TYR A 48 1.90 15.24 -5.32
CA TYR A 48 1.17 15.21 -4.04
C TYR A 48 0.34 16.48 -3.83
N ASN A 49 0.91 17.67 -4.07
CA ASN A 49 0.19 18.93 -3.94
C ASN A 49 -1.01 19.01 -4.90
N MET A 50 -0.85 18.55 -6.15
CA MET A 50 -1.94 18.51 -7.12
C MET A 50 -3.04 17.52 -6.71
N CYS A 51 -2.67 16.30 -6.32
CA CYS A 51 -3.63 15.30 -5.85
C CYS A 51 -4.38 15.77 -4.61
N SER A 52 -3.68 16.43 -3.66
CA SER A 52 -4.29 17.01 -2.48
C SER A 52 -5.32 18.08 -2.84
N ALA A 53 -4.96 19.02 -3.72
CA ALA A 53 -5.86 20.08 -4.19
C ALA A 53 -7.09 19.53 -4.95
N LEU A 54 -6.94 18.41 -5.65
CA LEU A 54 -8.03 17.78 -6.42
C LEU A 54 -8.84 16.75 -5.63
N SER A 55 -8.37 16.34 -4.46
CA SER A 55 -8.92 15.21 -3.71
C SER A 55 -10.44 15.33 -3.50
N TYR A 56 -10.92 16.50 -3.08
CA TYR A 56 -12.35 16.76 -2.91
C TYR A 56 -13.19 16.42 -4.15
N PHE A 57 -12.67 16.72 -5.34
CA PHE A 57 -13.36 16.47 -6.60
C PHE A 57 -13.20 15.03 -7.07
N THR A 58 -12.06 14.40 -6.81
CA THR A 58 -11.73 13.09 -7.39
C THR A 58 -12.03 11.89 -6.48
N THR A 59 -12.15 12.08 -5.16
CA THR A 59 -12.38 10.96 -4.22
C THR A 59 -13.81 10.84 -3.74
N ASN A 60 -14.65 11.82 -4.03
CA ASN A 60 -16.07 11.81 -3.70
C ASN A 60 -16.90 11.22 -4.84
N ASN A 61 -18.01 10.57 -4.48
CA ASN A 61 -18.97 10.07 -5.45
C ASN A 61 -19.90 11.22 -5.85
N TRP A 62 -19.90 11.54 -7.14
CA TRP A 62 -20.76 12.57 -7.71
C TRP A 62 -21.87 11.90 -8.51
N ARG A 63 -23.10 12.06 -8.06
CA ARG A 63 -24.28 11.68 -8.83
C ARG A 63 -24.83 12.93 -9.50
N PHE A 64 -24.55 13.06 -10.80
CA PHE A 64 -25.20 14.06 -11.63
C PHE A 64 -26.54 13.49 -12.09
N VAL A 65 -27.64 14.13 -11.68
CA VAL A 65 -29.00 13.76 -12.08
C VAL A 65 -29.37 14.61 -13.29
N ASP A 66 -29.67 13.97 -14.41
CA ASP A 66 -29.94 14.62 -15.70
C ASP A 66 -31.31 14.23 -16.28
N ASP A 67 -32.24 13.76 -15.45
CA ASP A 67 -33.59 13.30 -15.85
C ASP A 67 -34.32 14.35 -16.72
N ASN A 68 -34.22 15.64 -16.36
CA ASN A 68 -34.83 16.73 -17.12
C ASN A 68 -34.17 16.93 -18.48
N THR A 69 -32.84 16.76 -18.57
CA THR A 69 -32.10 16.87 -19.84
C THR A 69 -32.48 15.72 -20.77
N ALA A 70 -32.58 14.50 -20.23
CA ALA A 70 -33.04 13.33 -20.98
C ALA A 70 -34.50 13.50 -21.44
N ALA A 71 -35.40 13.97 -20.57
CA ALA A 71 -36.79 14.25 -20.92
C ALA A 71 -36.90 15.32 -22.00
N LEU A 72 -36.13 16.41 -21.88
CA LEU A 72 -36.05 17.46 -22.88
C LEU A 72 -35.59 16.88 -24.23
N TYR A 73 -34.46 16.18 -24.26
CA TYR A 73 -33.97 15.56 -25.50
C TYR A 73 -35.04 14.66 -26.12
N ASN A 74 -35.68 13.81 -25.33
CA ASN A 74 -36.71 12.89 -25.82
C ASN A 74 -37.92 13.61 -26.42
N SER A 75 -38.30 14.76 -25.88
CA SER A 75 -39.42 15.58 -26.35
C SER A 75 -39.15 16.32 -27.67
N LEU A 76 -37.88 16.47 -28.08
CA LEU A 76 -37.51 17.18 -29.30
C LEU A 76 -37.94 16.43 -30.56
N SER A 77 -38.29 17.20 -31.59
CA SER A 77 -38.53 16.67 -32.93
C SER A 77 -37.24 16.04 -33.49
N THR A 78 -37.37 15.18 -34.50
CA THR A 78 -36.20 14.59 -35.18
C THR A 78 -35.32 15.67 -35.83
N ILE A 79 -35.93 16.74 -36.34
CA ILE A 79 -35.23 17.88 -36.94
C ILE A 79 -34.40 18.61 -35.88
N ASP A 80 -34.99 18.90 -34.72
CA ASP A 80 -34.30 19.62 -33.64
C ASP A 80 -33.17 18.78 -33.04
N LYS A 81 -33.36 17.45 -32.91
CA LYS A 81 -32.31 16.53 -32.47
C LYS A 81 -31.13 16.48 -33.43
N GLU A 82 -31.36 16.69 -34.73
CA GLU A 82 -30.30 16.72 -35.73
C GLU A 82 -29.55 18.06 -35.75
N ILE A 83 -30.28 19.18 -35.62
CA ILE A 83 -29.67 20.52 -35.58
C ILE A 83 -28.89 20.73 -34.27
N PHE A 84 -29.43 20.28 -33.14
CA PHE A 84 -28.87 20.47 -31.80
C PHE A 84 -28.65 19.12 -31.10
N ASP A 85 -27.77 18.29 -31.65
CA ASP A 85 -27.48 16.99 -31.04
C ASP A 85 -26.62 17.15 -29.78
N PHE A 86 -27.22 16.93 -28.61
CA PHE A 86 -26.53 16.89 -27.32
C PHE A 86 -26.64 15.51 -26.64
N ASP A 87 -26.92 14.46 -27.41
CA ASP A 87 -26.92 13.09 -26.90
C ASP A 87 -25.50 12.59 -26.60
N VAL A 88 -25.19 12.54 -25.32
CA VAL A 88 -23.90 12.07 -24.79
C VAL A 88 -23.67 10.58 -25.11
N CYS A 89 -24.73 9.78 -25.29
CA CYS A 89 -24.63 8.36 -25.59
C CYS A 89 -24.03 8.09 -26.98
N LYS A 90 -24.11 9.03 -27.91
CA LYS A 90 -23.52 8.91 -29.25
C LYS A 90 -22.03 9.22 -29.28
N ILE A 91 -21.46 9.80 -28.21
CA ILE A 91 -20.06 10.20 -28.18
C ILE A 91 -19.17 8.95 -28.24
N ASN A 92 -18.33 8.87 -29.28
CA ASN A 92 -17.24 7.92 -29.31
C ASN A 92 -16.14 8.36 -28.34
N TRP A 93 -16.21 7.87 -27.11
CA TRP A 93 -15.28 8.23 -26.03
C TRP A 93 -13.81 8.01 -26.39
N ARG A 94 -13.49 7.01 -27.21
CA ARG A 94 -12.11 6.72 -27.62
C ARG A 94 -11.57 7.83 -28.52
N GLU A 95 -12.35 8.23 -29.52
CA GLU A 95 -12.00 9.30 -30.44
C GLU A 95 -11.98 10.65 -29.72
N TYR A 96 -12.99 10.92 -28.89
CA TYR A 96 -13.06 12.12 -28.08
C TYR A 96 -11.82 12.27 -27.18
N MET A 97 -11.43 11.22 -26.46
CA MET A 97 -10.22 11.23 -25.63
C MET A 97 -8.95 11.43 -26.47
N TYR A 98 -8.88 10.87 -27.68
CA TYR A 98 -7.75 11.05 -28.58
C TYR A 98 -7.61 12.51 -29.04
N ILE A 99 -8.71 13.12 -29.50
CA ILE A 99 -8.74 14.53 -29.91
C ILE A 99 -8.42 15.44 -28.71
N TRP A 100 -8.97 15.14 -27.53
CA TRP A 100 -8.68 15.87 -26.30
C TRP A 100 -7.19 15.85 -25.95
N CYS A 101 -6.53 14.68 -26.04
CA CYS A 101 -5.09 14.56 -25.79
C CYS A 101 -4.25 15.38 -26.79
N ILE A 102 -4.65 15.42 -28.07
CA ILE A 102 -3.98 16.25 -29.09
C ILE A 102 -4.21 17.73 -28.79
N GLY A 103 -5.44 18.12 -28.45
CA GLY A 103 -5.79 19.49 -28.08
C GLY A 103 -4.97 19.97 -26.88
N LEU A 104 -4.82 19.15 -25.85
CA LEU A 104 -3.97 19.44 -24.69
C LEU A 104 -2.53 19.72 -25.12
N ARG A 105 -1.95 18.87 -25.97
CA ARG A 105 -0.58 19.05 -26.47
C ARG A 105 -0.42 20.31 -27.32
N LYS A 106 -1.39 20.60 -28.18
CA LYS A 106 -1.36 21.73 -29.11
C LYS A 106 -1.60 23.08 -28.42
N TYR A 107 -2.60 23.17 -27.54
CA TYR A 107 -3.08 24.45 -27.03
C TYR A 107 -2.61 24.79 -25.61
N ILE A 108 -2.48 23.78 -24.73
CA ILE A 108 -2.07 24.00 -23.33
C ILE A 108 -0.57 23.81 -23.18
N ILE A 109 -0.05 22.66 -23.61
CA ILE A 109 1.38 22.33 -23.49
C ILE A 109 2.20 23.08 -24.57
N LYS A 110 1.60 23.30 -25.74
CA LYS A 110 2.20 24.01 -26.88
C LYS A 110 3.52 23.38 -27.33
N ASP A 111 3.62 22.04 -27.31
CA ASP A 111 4.84 21.31 -27.72
C ASP A 111 5.01 21.16 -29.25
N GLY A 112 4.07 21.74 -30.02
CA GLY A 112 4.05 21.69 -31.48
C GLY A 112 3.77 20.30 -32.06
N LEU A 113 3.29 19.34 -31.24
CA LEU A 113 3.06 17.93 -31.62
C LEU A 113 4.31 17.20 -32.15
N LYS A 114 5.49 17.79 -31.92
CA LYS A 114 6.79 17.23 -32.33
C LYS A 114 7.17 16.06 -31.43
N ASN A 115 8.17 15.29 -31.86
CA ASN A 115 8.79 14.21 -31.06
C ASN A 115 7.86 13.07 -30.61
N THR A 116 6.68 12.92 -31.21
CA THR A 116 5.70 11.87 -30.84
C THR A 116 6.29 10.47 -30.99
N VAL A 117 7.02 10.21 -32.08
CA VAL A 117 7.69 8.92 -32.34
C VAL A 117 8.79 8.66 -31.32
N TYR A 118 9.62 9.66 -31.03
CA TYR A 118 10.66 9.58 -30.01
C TYR A 118 10.07 9.28 -28.62
N ALA A 119 9.01 10.00 -28.23
CA ALA A 119 8.32 9.80 -26.96
C ALA A 119 7.73 8.38 -26.85
N ARG A 120 7.13 7.86 -27.92
CA ARG A 120 6.61 6.49 -27.98
C ARG A 120 7.72 5.46 -27.79
N ARG A 121 8.87 5.62 -28.45
CA ARG A 121 10.03 4.74 -28.27
C ARG A 121 10.53 4.78 -26.83
N LYS A 122 10.64 5.98 -26.24
CA LYS A 122 11.07 6.13 -24.85
C LYS A 122 10.09 5.51 -23.86
N GLN A 123 8.78 5.66 -24.09
CA GLN A 123 7.74 5.04 -23.28
C GLN A 123 7.77 3.51 -23.39
N PHE A 124 8.04 2.97 -24.59
CA PHE A 124 8.23 1.54 -24.78
C PHE A 124 9.46 1.02 -24.03
N VAL A 125 10.59 1.72 -24.11
CA VAL A 125 11.79 1.39 -23.32
C VAL A 125 11.50 1.43 -21.83
N PHE A 126 10.84 2.48 -21.33
CA PHE A 126 10.43 2.54 -19.93
C PHE A 126 9.49 1.40 -19.54
N LYS A 127 8.56 1.00 -20.41
CA LYS A 127 7.69 -0.16 -20.16
C LYS A 127 8.50 -1.44 -20.02
N ILE A 128 9.47 -1.68 -20.90
CA ILE A 128 10.37 -2.85 -20.80
C ILE A 128 11.17 -2.79 -19.51
N LEU A 129 11.82 -1.66 -19.22
CA LEU A 129 12.62 -1.51 -17.99
C LEU A 129 11.76 -1.76 -16.75
N THR A 130 10.58 -1.15 -16.66
CA THR A 130 9.65 -1.39 -15.54
C THR A 130 9.22 -2.84 -15.47
N CYS A 131 8.93 -3.50 -16.60
CA CYS A 131 8.56 -4.91 -16.63
C CYS A 131 9.68 -5.83 -16.11
N MET A 132 10.95 -5.49 -16.35
CA MET A 132 12.10 -6.25 -15.87
C MET A 132 12.45 -5.95 -14.41
N PHE A 133 12.38 -4.68 -13.99
CA PHE A 133 12.74 -4.26 -12.63
C PHE A 133 11.65 -4.54 -11.60
N MET A 134 10.36 -4.54 -11.98
CA MET A 134 9.27 -4.79 -11.02
C MET A 134 9.33 -6.18 -10.37
N PRO A 135 9.55 -7.29 -11.09
CA PRO A 135 9.72 -8.61 -10.47
C PRO A 135 10.92 -8.66 -9.52
N LEU A 136 12.04 -8.03 -9.89
CA LEU A 136 13.23 -7.96 -9.03
C LEU A 136 12.93 -7.16 -7.74
N TYR A 137 12.23 -6.04 -7.87
CA TYR A 137 11.81 -5.22 -6.74
C TYR A 137 10.88 -6.00 -5.79
N VAL A 138 9.87 -6.69 -6.33
CA VAL A 138 8.94 -7.52 -5.55
C VAL A 138 9.68 -8.69 -4.89
N TYR A 139 10.59 -9.35 -5.60
CA TYR A 139 11.40 -10.43 -5.04
C TYR A 139 12.30 -9.94 -3.90
N ALA A 140 12.92 -8.77 -4.05
CA ALA A 140 13.73 -8.17 -2.99
C ALA A 140 12.88 -7.87 -1.74
N LEU A 141 11.69 -7.30 -1.91
CA LEU A 141 10.75 -7.09 -0.80
C LEU A 141 10.35 -8.41 -0.12
N TYR A 142 10.02 -9.44 -0.90
CA TYR A 142 9.70 -10.77 -0.38
C TYR A 142 10.86 -11.36 0.43
N LYS A 143 12.10 -11.25 -0.07
CA LYS A 143 13.29 -11.76 0.63
C LYS A 143 13.55 -11.02 1.94
N VAL A 144 13.39 -9.70 1.96
CA VAL A 144 13.49 -8.89 3.18
C VAL A 144 12.42 -9.31 4.18
N PHE A 145 11.17 -9.43 3.74
CA PHE A 145 10.06 -9.88 4.59
C PHE A 145 10.32 -11.28 5.16
N SER A 146 10.69 -12.24 4.31
CA SER A 146 11.00 -13.62 4.71
C SER A 146 12.15 -13.68 5.74
N PHE A 147 13.18 -12.85 5.59
CA PHE A 147 14.27 -12.75 6.56
C PHE A 147 13.77 -12.32 7.95
N PHE A 148 12.92 -11.29 8.03
CA PHE A 148 12.33 -10.86 9.31
C PHE A 148 11.44 -11.93 9.93
N VAL A 149 10.67 -12.67 9.11
CA VAL A 149 9.85 -13.78 9.59
C VAL A 149 10.71 -14.89 10.20
N LEU A 150 11.85 -15.23 9.58
CA LEU A 150 12.77 -16.24 10.11
C LEU A 150 13.39 -15.81 11.45
N ILE A 151 13.76 -14.53 11.59
CA ILE A 151 14.26 -13.98 12.85
C ILE A 151 13.18 -14.07 13.93
N LEU A 152 11.95 -13.66 13.63
CA LEU A 152 10.84 -13.72 14.55
C LEU A 152 10.55 -15.16 15.01
N PHE A 153 10.57 -16.12 14.07
CA PHE A 153 10.36 -17.53 14.38
C PHE A 153 11.48 -18.08 15.28
N SER A 154 12.73 -17.73 15.00
CA SER A 154 13.89 -18.13 15.80
C SER A 154 13.80 -17.56 17.22
N PHE A 155 13.42 -16.29 17.33
CA PHE A 155 13.23 -15.61 18.61
C PHE A 155 12.08 -16.23 19.43
N LEU A 156 10.95 -16.52 18.78
CA LEU A 156 9.81 -17.18 19.42
C LEU A 156 10.20 -18.59 19.90
N GLY A 157 10.94 -19.34 19.08
CA GLY A 157 11.47 -20.65 19.47
C GLY A 157 12.40 -20.58 20.68
N TYR A 158 13.27 -19.56 20.74
CA TYR A 158 14.14 -19.32 21.88
C TYR A 158 13.34 -19.03 23.17
N ILE A 159 12.31 -18.17 23.09
CA ILE A 159 11.43 -17.87 24.23
C ILE A 159 10.72 -19.11 24.72
N LEU A 160 10.12 -19.89 23.81
CA LEU A 160 9.40 -21.12 24.15
C LEU A 160 10.32 -22.13 24.85
N HIS A 161 11.54 -22.30 24.35
CA HIS A 161 12.53 -23.19 24.96
C HIS A 161 12.97 -22.70 26.35
N ALA A 162 13.27 -21.41 26.51
CA ALA A 162 13.65 -20.83 27.80
C ALA A 162 12.53 -20.94 28.84
N LEU A 163 11.29 -20.70 28.42
CA LEU A 163 10.11 -20.81 29.28
C LEU A 163 9.85 -22.28 29.68
N GLY A 164 10.00 -23.22 28.74
CA GLY A 164 9.94 -24.65 29.01
C GLY A 164 10.97 -25.10 30.06
N ASN A 165 12.23 -24.68 29.91
CA ASN A 165 13.29 -25.00 30.87
C ASN A 165 13.03 -24.42 32.26
N HIS A 166 12.52 -23.19 32.34
CA HIS A 166 12.15 -22.56 33.60
C HIS A 166 11.00 -23.32 34.30
N LEU A 167 9.97 -23.74 33.55
CA LEU A 167 8.88 -24.56 34.07
C LEU A 167 9.37 -25.92 34.58
N LEU A 168 10.25 -26.60 33.84
CA LEU A 168 10.82 -27.88 34.26
C LEU A 168 11.65 -27.73 35.54
N ALA A 169 12.47 -26.68 35.65
CA ALA A 169 13.22 -26.38 36.87
C ALA A 169 12.30 -26.09 38.07
N SER A 170 11.20 -25.36 37.85
CA SER A 170 10.19 -25.08 38.88
C SER A 170 9.47 -26.35 39.35
N LEU A 171 9.13 -27.27 38.43
CA LEU A 171 8.50 -28.56 38.76
C LEU A 171 9.45 -29.45 39.55
N ALA A 172 10.69 -29.61 39.08
CA ALA A 172 11.71 -30.40 39.78
C ALA A 172 11.98 -29.85 41.19
N MET A 173 12.08 -28.54 41.35
CA MET A 173 12.21 -27.88 42.66
C MET A 173 10.99 -28.14 43.57
N GLY A 174 9.78 -28.18 43.00
CA GLY A 174 8.55 -28.52 43.71
C GLY A 174 8.54 -29.97 44.23
N GLU A 175 8.92 -30.92 43.37
CA GLU A 175 9.02 -32.34 43.74
C GLU A 175 10.09 -32.58 44.82
N VAL A 176 11.25 -31.95 44.70
CA VAL A 176 12.33 -32.03 45.70
C VAL A 176 11.85 -31.45 47.03
N ARG A 177 11.21 -30.27 47.02
CA ARG A 177 10.67 -29.65 48.23
C ARG A 177 9.67 -30.56 48.92
N GLU A 178 8.76 -31.19 48.18
CA GLU A 178 7.74 -32.07 48.78
C GLU A 178 8.33 -33.40 49.27
N SER A 179 9.31 -33.95 48.56
CA SER A 179 10.07 -35.13 49.00
C SER A 179 10.80 -34.86 50.32
N VAL A 180 11.46 -33.70 50.44
CA VAL A 180 12.12 -33.27 51.68
C VAL A 180 11.10 -33.08 52.81
N ARG A 181 9.94 -32.46 52.53
CA ARG A 181 8.86 -32.29 53.52
C ARG A 181 8.32 -33.63 54.03
N LEU A 182 8.14 -34.61 53.15
CA LEU A 182 7.72 -35.96 53.51
C LEU A 182 8.78 -36.71 54.35
N LEU A 183 10.06 -36.56 54.01
CA LEU A 183 11.16 -37.13 54.82
C LEU A 183 11.21 -36.51 56.21
N LEU A 184 11.10 -35.19 56.30
CA LEU A 184 11.10 -34.47 57.59
C LEU A 184 9.92 -34.88 58.47
N THR A 185 8.72 -35.01 57.91
CA THR A 185 7.53 -35.46 58.68
C THR A 185 7.62 -36.92 59.11
N LYS A 186 8.34 -37.78 58.36
CA LYS A 186 8.56 -39.19 58.73
C LYS A 186 9.59 -39.37 59.85
N HIS A 187 10.66 -38.56 59.86
CA HIS A 187 11.75 -38.68 60.85
C HIS A 187 11.57 -37.79 62.09
N HIS A 188 10.79 -36.72 61.98
CA HIS A 188 10.39 -35.87 63.07
C HIS A 188 8.87 -35.71 63.06
N PRO A 189 8.11 -36.68 63.61
CA PRO A 189 6.67 -36.55 63.70
C PRO A 189 6.36 -35.29 64.50
N VAL A 190 5.60 -34.37 63.88
CA VAL A 190 5.13 -33.17 64.55
C VAL A 190 4.38 -33.63 65.81
N PRO A 191 4.77 -33.19 67.02
CA PRO A 191 4.11 -33.60 68.24
C PRO A 191 2.62 -33.30 68.11
N ASN A 192 1.81 -34.35 68.26
CA ASN A 192 0.36 -34.23 68.23
C ASN A 192 -0.03 -33.16 69.27
N PRO A 193 -0.70 -32.06 68.89
CA PRO A 193 -1.19 -31.11 69.87
C PRO A 193 -2.28 -31.84 70.65
N VAL A 194 -1.91 -32.37 71.81
CA VAL A 194 -2.85 -32.98 72.75
C VAL A 194 -3.90 -31.92 73.07
N LEU A 195 -5.09 -32.09 72.49
CA LEU A 195 -6.33 -31.49 72.96
C LEU A 195 -6.49 -31.89 74.42
N ARG A 196 -6.09 -30.99 75.31
CA ARG A 196 -6.51 -31.01 76.72
C ARG A 196 -7.96 -30.51 76.75
N ALA A 197 -8.89 -31.39 76.38
CA ALA A 197 -10.30 -31.23 76.71
C ALA A 197 -10.60 -32.06 77.97
N ARG A 198 -11.36 -31.42 78.86
CA ARG A 198 -11.74 -31.78 80.24
C ARG A 198 -11.90 -33.27 80.55
#